data_AF-X0RMA1-F1
#
_entry.id   AF-X0RMA1-F1
#
_cell.length_a   1.000
_cell.length_b   1.000
_cell.length_c   1.000
_cell.angle_alpha   90.00
_cell.angle_beta   90.00
_cell.angle_gamma   90.00
#
_symmetry.space_group_name_H-M   'P 1'
#
loop_
_entity.id
_entity.type
_entity.pdbx_description
1 polymer ?
#
loop_
_entity_poly.entity_id
_entity_poly.type
_entity_poly.pdbx_seq_one_letter_code
_entity_poly.pdbx_strand_id
1 'polypeptide(L)'
;MKYYFAETCSTYDDDTCSCVCAFEGELKKDDIVVIDYNDHFITARIKEPCDELKILTGRYDYHNALTKVEIAEYLRGKEAEVNRAMLLREMEDLSKEVKMVEQMKKCAAHDSRMQELLNRFEALKH
;
A
#
# COMPACT_ATOMS: atom_id res chain seq x y z
N MET A 1 19.19 24.16 -10.49
CA MET A 1 18.37 23.68 -9.36
C MET A 1 16.92 23.62 -9.83
N LYS A 2 16.15 22.58 -9.51
CA LYS A 2 14.70 22.52 -9.76
C LYS A 2 13.96 22.55 -8.42
N TYR A 3 12.81 23.20 -8.36
CA TYR A 3 12.02 23.35 -7.15
C TYR A 3 10.72 22.54 -7.23
N TYR A 4 10.30 21.99 -6.11
CA TYR A 4 9.10 21.15 -6.03
C TYR A 4 8.35 21.44 -4.74
N PHE A 5 7.03 21.42 -4.81
CA PHE A 5 6.22 21.31 -3.60
C PHE A 5 6.28 19.88 -3.07
N ALA A 6 6.52 19.74 -1.78
CA ALA A 6 6.63 18.47 -1.09
C ALA A 6 5.84 18.50 0.21
N GLU A 7 5.43 17.31 0.65
CA GLU A 7 4.73 17.11 1.92
C GLU A 7 5.54 16.17 2.79
N THR A 8 5.84 16.57 4.02
CA THR A 8 6.65 15.77 4.94
C THR A 8 5.91 14.49 5.34
N CYS A 9 6.62 13.37 5.31
CA CYS A 9 6.13 12.09 5.79
C CYS A 9 6.45 11.96 7.28
N SER A 10 5.46 12.10 8.17
CA SER A 10 5.59 11.78 9.59
C SER A 10 4.90 10.45 9.89
N THR A 11 5.51 9.61 10.74
CA THR A 11 4.90 8.40 11.29
C THR A 11 4.26 8.62 12.65
N TYR A 12 4.44 9.80 13.26
CA TYR A 12 4.13 10.04 14.67
C TYR A 12 3.19 11.23 14.93
N ASP A 13 2.86 12.04 13.92
CA ASP A 13 1.88 13.13 14.04
C ASP A 13 1.09 13.30 12.74
N ASP A 14 -0.19 13.69 12.87
CA ASP A 14 -1.05 14.15 11.76
C ASP A 14 -0.57 15.49 11.14
N ASP A 15 0.50 16.07 11.70
CA ASP A 15 1.13 17.31 11.23
C ASP A 15 2.01 17.05 10.00
N THR A 16 1.37 16.76 8.88
CA THR A 16 2.02 16.87 7.57
C THR A 16 2.27 18.34 7.26
N CYS A 17 3.53 18.74 7.15
CA CYS A 17 3.90 20.09 6.74
C CYS A 17 4.11 20.13 5.22
N SER A 18 3.59 21.16 4.56
CA SER A 18 3.92 21.46 3.17
C SER A 18 5.18 22.32 3.14
N CYS A 19 6.15 21.93 2.31
CA CYS A 19 7.39 22.68 2.12
C CYS A 19 7.77 22.76 0.64
N VAL A 20 8.70 23.64 0.32
CA VAL A 20 9.38 23.63 -0.98
C VAL A 20 10.73 22.94 -0.81
N CYS A 21 11.05 22.03 -1.72
CA CYS A 21 12.38 21.45 -1.80
C CYS A 21 13.09 21.74 -3.12
N ALA A 22 14.40 21.97 -3.05
CA ALA A 22 15.31 22.15 -4.15
C ALA A 22 16.09 20.86 -4.43
N PHE A 23 16.19 20.45 -5.70
CA PHE A 23 16.92 19.25 -6.11
C PHE A 23 17.65 19.48 -7.45
N GLU A 24 18.84 18.90 -7.61
CA GLU A 24 19.60 19.04 -8.86
C GLU A 24 19.06 18.17 -10.01
N GLY A 25 18.41 17.05 -9.68
CA GLY A 25 17.84 16.12 -10.65
C GLY A 25 16.36 16.37 -11.01
N GLU A 26 15.80 15.40 -11.72
CA GLU A 26 14.36 15.35 -12.01
C GLU A 26 13.62 14.52 -10.98
N LEU A 27 12.58 15.12 -10.40
CA LEU A 27 11.63 14.44 -9.53
C LEU A 27 10.25 14.45 -10.19
N LYS A 28 9.51 13.38 -9.93
CA LYS A 28 8.13 13.20 -10.37
C LYS A 28 7.21 13.26 -9.17
N LYS A 29 5.92 13.49 -9.44
CA LYS A 29 4.88 13.34 -8.43
C LYS A 29 4.98 11.96 -7.76
N ASP A 30 4.79 11.94 -6.46
CA ASP A 30 4.89 10.79 -5.56
C ASP A 30 6.30 10.21 -5.37
N ASP A 31 7.35 10.80 -5.95
CA ASP A 31 8.71 10.47 -5.56
C ASP A 31 8.92 10.78 -4.07
N ILE A 32 9.66 9.92 -3.37
CA ILE A 32 10.06 10.12 -1.99
C ILE A 32 11.49 10.64 -1.97
N VAL A 33 11.72 11.69 -1.20
CA VAL A 33 13.04 12.30 -1.02
C VAL A 33 13.39 12.44 0.44
N VAL A 34 14.68 12.46 0.75
CA VAL A 34 15.18 12.94 2.05
C VAL A 34 15.46 14.43 1.93
N ILE A 35 14.90 15.22 2.84
CA ILE A 35 15.12 16.67 2.90
C ILE A 35 15.81 17.05 4.22
N ASP A 36 16.64 18.09 4.15
CA ASP A 36 17.22 18.75 5.31
C ASP A 36 16.25 19.83 5.84
N TYR A 37 15.50 19.48 6.89
CA TYR A 37 14.43 20.29 7.45
C TYR A 37 14.74 20.65 8.91
N ASN A 38 15.02 21.93 9.18
CA ASN A 38 15.30 22.46 10.52
C ASN A 38 16.31 21.60 11.30
N ASP A 39 17.49 21.35 10.72
CA ASP A 39 18.58 20.55 11.28
C ASP A 39 18.26 19.06 11.48
N HIS A 40 17.19 18.55 10.86
CA HIS A 40 16.80 17.15 10.91
C HIS A 40 16.58 16.60 9.49
N PHE A 41 17.02 15.36 9.27
CA PHE A 41 16.73 14.66 8.04
C PHE A 41 15.37 13.98 8.14
N ILE A 42 14.44 14.40 7.28
CA ILE A 42 13.10 13.82 7.20
C ILE A 42 12.82 13.36 5.78
N THR A 43 11.81 12.49 5.63
CA THR A 43 11.34 12.11 4.29
C THR A 43 10.17 13.00 3.88
N ALA A 44 10.07 13.30 2.59
CA ALA A 44 8.97 14.06 2.02
C ALA A 44 8.54 13.45 0.69
N ARG A 45 7.26 13.63 0.35
CA ARG A 45 6.67 13.19 -0.91
C ARG A 45 6.48 14.37 -1.83
N ILE A 46 6.98 14.25 -3.05
CA ILE A 46 6.83 15.27 -4.10
C ILE A 46 5.38 15.32 -4.57
N LYS A 47 4.81 16.53 -4.60
CA LYS A 47 3.44 16.77 -5.09
C LYS A 47 3.46 17.24 -6.54
N GLU A 48 4.17 18.33 -6.81
CA GLU A 48 4.23 18.95 -8.14
C GLU A 48 5.47 19.86 -8.29
N PRO A 49 5.92 20.11 -9.54
CA PRO A 49 6.98 21.08 -9.79
C PRO A 49 6.56 22.50 -9.40
N CYS A 50 7.51 23.28 -8.88
CA CYS A 50 7.33 24.67 -8.55
C CYS A 50 8.15 25.57 -9.48
N ASP A 51 7.55 26.70 -9.87
CA ASP A 51 8.20 27.71 -10.70
C ASP A 51 9.24 28.49 -9.89
N GLU A 52 10.46 28.56 -10.39
CA GLU A 52 11.57 29.29 -9.77
C GLU A 52 11.22 30.76 -9.53
N LEU A 53 10.48 31.42 -10.44
CA LEU A 53 10.07 32.81 -10.25
C LEU A 53 9.15 32.95 -9.03
N LYS A 54 8.27 31.98 -8.78
CA LYS A 54 7.38 31.97 -7.60
C LYS A 54 8.16 31.77 -6.30
N ILE A 55 9.25 31.00 -6.33
CA ILE A 55 10.12 30.83 -5.17
C ILE A 55 10.90 32.11 -4.88
N LEU A 56 11.49 32.73 -5.91
CA LEU A 56 12.31 33.93 -5.76
C LEU A 56 11.48 35.19 -5.41
N THR A 57 10.23 35.26 -5.87
CA THR A 57 9.34 36.41 -5.59
C THR A 57 8.39 36.16 -4.42
N GLY A 58 8.14 34.90 -4.08
CA GLY A 58 7.35 34.50 -2.93
C GLY A 58 8.16 34.49 -1.64
N ARG A 59 7.47 34.60 -0.50
CA ARG A 59 8.09 34.38 0.82
C ARG A 59 8.08 32.90 1.16
N TYR A 60 8.67 32.08 0.29
CA TYR A 60 8.81 30.64 0.51
C TYR A 60 10.23 30.33 0.93
N ASP A 61 10.38 29.79 2.14
CA ASP A 61 11.61 29.11 2.50
C ASP A 61 11.65 27.75 1.80
N TYR A 62 12.82 27.38 1.29
CA TYR A 62 13.03 26.09 0.63
C TYR A 62 14.16 25.31 1.29
N HIS A 63 14.00 24.00 1.27
CA HIS A 63 14.92 23.03 1.84
C HIS A 63 15.64 22.25 0.75
N ASN A 64 16.86 21.77 1.00
CA ASN A 64 17.54 20.94 0.02
C ASN A 64 17.04 19.49 0.14
N ALA A 65 16.59 18.92 -0.99
CA ALA A 65 16.44 17.49 -1.12
C ALA A 65 17.84 16.89 -1.35
N LEU A 66 18.25 16.01 -0.44
CA LEU A 66 19.59 15.42 -0.44
C LEU A 66 19.66 14.23 -1.39
N THR A 67 18.60 13.42 -1.41
CA THR A 67 18.54 12.23 -2.25
C THR A 67 17.10 11.78 -2.50
N LYS A 68 16.90 11.11 -3.63
CA LYS A 68 15.67 10.37 -3.94
C LYS A 68 15.77 8.96 -3.35
N VAL A 69 14.69 8.52 -2.70
CA VAL A 69 14.56 7.18 -2.15
C VAL A 69 13.89 6.27 -3.16
N GLU A 70 14.60 5.26 -3.64
CA GLU A 70 14.07 4.26 -4.56
C GLU A 70 13.26 3.20 -3.80
N ILE A 71 11.93 3.29 -3.86
CA ILE A 71 11.00 2.41 -3.12
C ILE A 71 10.22 1.44 -4.01
N ALA A 72 10.40 1.49 -5.33
CA ALA A 72 9.56 0.74 -6.27
C ALA A 72 9.65 -0.78 -6.05
N GLU A 73 10.84 -1.32 -5.78
CA GLU A 73 11.03 -2.74 -5.48
C GLU A 73 10.40 -3.14 -4.15
N TYR A 74 10.55 -2.31 -3.12
CA TYR A 74 9.94 -2.55 -1.83
C TYR A 74 8.41 -2.60 -1.92
N LEU A 75 7.80 -1.65 -2.65
CA LEU A 75 6.35 -1.61 -2.86
C LEU A 75 5.86 -2.87 -3.58
N ARG A 76 6.55 -3.28 -4.66
CA ARG A 76 6.22 -4.54 -5.36
C ARG A 76 6.33 -5.76 -4.44
N GLY A 77 7.36 -5.82 -3.60
CA GLY A 77 7.53 -6.88 -2.62
C GLY A 77 6.38 -6.92 -1.61
N LYS A 78 5.96 -5.76 -1.11
CA LYS A 78 4.85 -5.64 -0.16
C LYS A 78 3.50 -6.02 -0.76
N GLU A 79 3.23 -5.58 -1.98
CA GLU A 79 2.02 -5.97 -2.70
C GLU A 79 1.96 -7.49 -2.93
N ALA A 80 3.08 -8.09 -3.35
CA ALA A 80 3.18 -9.53 -3.53
C ALA A 80 2.97 -10.31 -2.21
N GLU A 81 3.51 -9.81 -1.10
CA GLU A 81 3.32 -10.39 0.24
C GLU A 81 1.83 -10.38 0.65
N VAL A 82 1.15 -9.24 0.47
CA VAL A 82 -0.28 -9.10 0.78
C VAL A 82 -1.12 -10.02 -0.10
N ASN A 83 -0.88 -10.02 -1.41
CA ASN A 83 -1.62 -10.87 -2.35
C ASN A 83 -1.41 -12.36 -2.04
N ARG A 84 -0.19 -12.76 -1.70
CA ARG A 84 0.10 -14.14 -1.31
C ARG A 84 -0.64 -14.53 -0.03
N ALA A 85 -0.70 -13.64 0.96
CA ALA A 85 -1.43 -13.89 2.20
C ALA A 85 -2.95 -14.00 1.96
N MET A 86 -3.51 -13.17 1.08
CA MET A 86 -4.92 -13.27 0.67
C MET A 86 -5.24 -14.61 0.00
N LEU A 87 -4.45 -14.99 -1.01
CA LEU A 87 -4.63 -16.25 -1.72
C LEU A 87 -4.47 -17.46 -0.79
N LEU A 88 -3.50 -17.43 0.13
CA LEU A 88 -3.32 -18.50 1.09
C LEU A 88 -4.56 -18.67 1.97
N ARG A 89 -5.18 -17.56 2.41
CA ARG A 89 -6.41 -17.60 3.20
C ARG A 89 -7.58 -18.18 2.43
N GLU A 90 -7.75 -17.79 1.16
CA GLU A 90 -8.77 -18.37 0.27
C GLU A 90 -8.56 -19.88 0.08
N MET A 91 -7.31 -20.31 -0.12
CA MET A 91 -6.96 -21.73 -0.22
C MET A 91 -7.27 -22.50 1.07
N GLU A 92 -6.98 -21.92 2.23
CA GLU A 92 -7.30 -22.52 3.52
C GLU A 92 -8.81 -22.69 3.71
N ASP A 93 -9.60 -21.68 3.35
CA ASP A 93 -11.05 -21.71 3.48
C ASP A 93 -11.67 -22.73 2.51
N LEU A 94 -11.19 -22.79 1.27
CA LEU A 94 -11.55 -23.85 0.32
C LEU A 94 -11.18 -25.24 0.83
N SER A 95 -9.98 -25.41 1.41
CA SER A 95 -9.54 -26.70 1.97
C SER A 95 -10.43 -27.15 3.13
N LYS A 96 -10.84 -26.22 4.00
CA LYS A 96 -11.77 -26.50 5.10
C LYS A 96 -13.15 -26.89 4.56
N GLU A 97 -13.67 -26.17 3.56
CA GLU A 97 -14.95 -26.49 2.92
C GLU A 97 -14.93 -27.91 2.33
N VAL A 98 -13.90 -28.23 1.54
CA VAL A 98 -13.78 -29.56 0.92
C VAL A 98 -13.75 -30.67 1.98
N LYS A 99 -12.93 -30.53 3.03
CA LYS A 99 -12.87 -31.50 4.12
C LYS A 99 -14.22 -31.65 4.82
N MET A 100 -14.90 -30.54 5.08
CA MET A 100 -16.22 -30.56 5.72
C MET A 100 -17.22 -31.29 4.84
N VAL A 101 -17.29 -30.97 3.55
CA VAL A 101 -18.20 -31.64 2.60
C VAL A 101 -17.90 -33.13 2.49
N GLU A 102 -16.64 -33.54 2.43
CA GLU A 102 -16.26 -34.95 2.43
C GLU A 102 -16.68 -35.68 3.72
N GLN A 103 -16.54 -35.02 4.88
CA GLN A 103 -17.02 -35.58 6.15
C GLN A 103 -18.54 -35.74 6.13
N MET A 104 -19.28 -34.74 5.66
CA MET A 104 -20.73 -34.81 5.55
C MET A 104 -21.18 -35.90 4.57
N LYS A 105 -20.46 -36.10 3.46
CA LYS A 105 -20.68 -37.22 2.52
C LYS A 105 -20.53 -38.59 3.20
N LYS A 106 -19.51 -38.74 4.05
CA LYS A 106 -19.33 -39.98 4.84
C LYS A 106 -20.44 -40.18 5.85
N CYS A 107 -20.88 -39.13 6.54
CA CYS A 107 -22.00 -39.22 7.48
C CYS A 107 -23.33 -39.53 6.79
N ALA A 108 -23.58 -38.94 5.62
CA ALA A 108 -24.80 -39.13 4.84
C ALA A 108 -25.00 -40.59 4.40
N ALA A 109 -23.92 -41.34 4.18
CA ALA A 109 -23.97 -42.78 3.89
C ALA A 109 -24.64 -43.61 5.01
N HIS A 110 -24.72 -43.07 6.23
CA HIS A 110 -25.24 -43.76 7.41
C HIS A 110 -26.42 -43.02 8.09
N ASP A 111 -26.76 -41.79 7.65
CA ASP A 111 -27.86 -40.98 8.21
C ASP A 111 -28.70 -40.35 7.08
N SER A 112 -29.97 -40.77 6.98
CA SER A 112 -30.90 -40.32 5.95
C SER A 112 -31.26 -38.83 6.03
N ARG A 113 -31.23 -38.23 7.24
CA ARG A 113 -31.47 -36.78 7.41
C ARG A 113 -30.28 -35.99 6.89
N MET A 114 -29.06 -36.48 7.13
CA MET A 114 -27.85 -35.88 6.58
C MET A 114 -27.80 -35.99 5.05
N GLN A 115 -28.24 -37.12 4.49
CA GLN A 115 -28.36 -37.28 3.04
C GLN A 115 -29.34 -36.28 2.41
N GLU A 116 -30.49 -36.03 3.04
CA GLU A 116 -31.46 -35.06 2.54
C GLU A 116 -30.89 -33.63 2.53
N LEU A 117 -30.19 -33.24 3.61
CA LEU A 117 -29.53 -31.94 3.71
C LEU A 117 -28.41 -31.78 2.67
N LEU A 118 -27.60 -32.82 2.46
CA LEU A 118 -26.53 -32.82 1.46
C LEU A 118 -27.08 -32.67 0.04
N ASN A 119 -28.15 -33.39 -0.31
CA ASN A 119 -28.80 -33.29 -1.62
C ASN A 119 -29.32 -31.87 -1.88
N ARG A 120 -29.92 -31.22 -0.88
CA ARG A 120 -30.36 -29.82 -0.98
C ARG A 120 -29.17 -28.86 -1.15
N PHE A 121 -28.08 -29.09 -0.43
CA PHE A 121 -26.85 -28.29 -0.56
C PHE A 121 -26.22 -28.42 -1.95
N GLU A 122 -26.11 -29.63 -2.50
CA GLU A 122 -25.55 -29.86 -3.84
C GLU A 122 -26.44 -29.29 -4.96
N ALA A 123 -27.77 -29.32 -4.78
CA ALA A 123 -28.71 -28.73 -5.74
C ALA A 123 -28.61 -27.19 -5.83
N LEU A 124 -28.07 -26.52 -4.79
CA LEU A 124 -27.85 -25.07 -4.77
C LEU A 124 -26.52 -24.65 -5.42
N LYS A 125 -25.67 -25.59 -5.86
CA LYS A 125 -24.36 -25.32 -6.46
C LYS A 125 -24.42 -25.08 -7.98
N HIS A 126 -25.63 -25.00 -8.55
CA HIS A 126 -25.96 -24.66 -9.94
C HIS A 126 -26.83 -23.41 -10.00
#